data_AF-A0A7Y3NNB2-F1
#
_entry.id   AF-A0A7Y3NNB2-F1
#
_cell.length_a   1.000
_cell.length_b   1.000
_cell.length_c   1.000
_cell.angle_alpha   90.00
_cell.angle_beta   90.00
_cell.angle_gamma   90.00
#
_symmetry.space_group_name_H-M   'P 1'
#
loop_
_entity.id
_entity.type
_entity.pdbx_description
1 polymer ?
#
loop_
_entity_poly.entity_id
_entity_poly.type
_entity_poly.pdbx_seq_one_letter_code
_entity_poly.pdbx_strand_id
1 'polypeptide(L)'
;MDFYAYLLRCSNGKYYVGHTDNLDFRIAQHQSGALGGWTSKYRPVELVWSEQFPERDQAFAAERQLKGWSRAKKEALIRGDWEAVRALSSRSLLRDAASPSSAAPQDERIEAGGTAPPIIILIRPQLGENIGKAARAMLNFGLTELRLVAPRDGWPNPSAGPAASGADVVLEQARVYATAAEAVADCAHVYATTVRKRGVTKPVLTPEAAARDIHAAPGRSAILFGAERSGLETEDVALARSIVTVPINPEFGSLNLAQAVILLAYEWSKQADLVQPTAAEALPPAPQAELDGLIDHLDRLLEPTGYFLPPERAGATRRTLRGVLTKPGWNSLEIRTLRGVLSALSRR
;
A
#
# COMPACT_ATOMS: atom_id res chain seq x y z
N MET A 1 1.44 -34.55 -3.68
CA MET A 1 -0.01 -34.33 -3.53
C MET A 1 -0.33 -33.12 -4.37
N ASP A 2 -1.29 -33.27 -5.26
CA ASP A 2 -1.67 -32.22 -6.20
C ASP A 2 -2.81 -31.38 -5.62
N PHE A 3 -2.74 -30.06 -5.78
CA PHE A 3 -3.79 -29.15 -5.35
C PHE A 3 -4.53 -28.62 -6.57
N TYR A 4 -5.83 -28.42 -6.45
CA TYR A 4 -6.69 -28.00 -7.55
C TYR A 4 -7.41 -26.71 -7.19
N ALA A 5 -7.45 -25.76 -8.11
CA ALA A 5 -8.47 -24.71 -8.11
C ALA A 5 -9.56 -25.09 -9.11
N TYR A 6 -10.83 -24.87 -8.79
CA TYR A 6 -11.94 -25.29 -9.64
C TYR A 6 -13.11 -24.30 -9.64
N LEU A 7 -13.86 -24.30 -10.74
CA LEU A 7 -15.13 -23.59 -10.90
C LEU A 7 -16.28 -24.57 -11.07
N LEU A 8 -17.35 -24.35 -10.31
CA LEU A 8 -18.62 -25.04 -10.48
C LEU A 8 -19.68 -24.09 -11.02
N ARG A 9 -20.51 -24.56 -11.94
CA ARG A 9 -21.75 -23.90 -12.34
C ARG A 9 -22.90 -24.45 -11.50
N CYS A 10 -23.56 -23.59 -10.73
CA CYS A 10 -24.73 -23.94 -9.95
C CYS A 10 -26.02 -23.83 -10.76
N SER A 11 -27.11 -24.46 -10.31
CA SER A 11 -28.40 -24.46 -11.02
C SER A 11 -29.04 -23.07 -11.19
N ASN A 12 -28.71 -22.11 -10.32
CA ASN A 12 -29.11 -20.71 -10.47
C ASN A 12 -28.26 -19.92 -11.51
N GLY A 13 -27.41 -20.63 -12.26
CA GLY A 13 -26.53 -20.06 -13.28
C GLY A 13 -25.33 -19.30 -12.72
N LYS A 14 -25.14 -19.21 -11.40
CA LYS A 14 -23.96 -18.56 -10.79
C LYS A 14 -22.78 -19.54 -10.69
N TYR A 15 -21.57 -18.98 -10.57
CA TYR A 15 -20.34 -19.74 -10.44
C TYR A 15 -19.86 -19.78 -8.99
N TYR A 16 -19.50 -20.98 -8.52
CA TYR A 16 -18.79 -21.20 -7.27
C TYR A 16 -17.31 -21.47 -7.57
N VAL A 17 -16.41 -20.97 -6.73
CA VAL A 17 -14.96 -21.13 -6.88
C VAL A 17 -14.42 -21.71 -5.58
N GLY A 18 -13.59 -22.74 -5.67
CA GLY A 18 -12.92 -23.34 -4.52
C GLY A 18 -11.56 -23.91 -4.88
N HIS A 19 -10.83 -24.34 -3.85
CA HIS A 19 -9.64 -25.18 -3.99
C HIS A 19 -9.76 -26.46 -3.14
N THR A 20 -9.00 -27.50 -3.49
CA THR A 20 -8.99 -28.79 -2.79
C THR A 20 -7.74 -29.58 -3.15
N ASP A 21 -7.33 -30.52 -2.31
CA ASP A 21 -6.26 -31.52 -2.57
C ASP A 21 -6.81 -32.82 -3.18
N ASN A 22 -8.13 -33.00 -3.18
CA ASN A 22 -8.83 -34.08 -3.87
C ASN A 22 -10.06 -33.54 -4.59
N LEU A 23 -9.98 -33.41 -5.91
CA LEU A 23 -11.01 -32.79 -6.74
C LEU A 23 -12.26 -33.67 -6.85
N ASP A 24 -12.10 -34.96 -7.17
CA ASP A 24 -13.20 -35.90 -7.37
C ASP A 24 -14.05 -36.04 -6.11
N PHE A 25 -13.39 -36.23 -4.96
CA PHE A 25 -14.08 -36.33 -3.67
C PHE A 25 -14.84 -35.04 -3.35
N ARG A 26 -14.23 -33.87 -3.60
CA ARG A 26 -14.87 -32.57 -3.34
C ARG A 26 -16.08 -32.33 -4.23
N ILE A 27 -16.04 -32.75 -5.49
CA ILE A 27 -17.18 -32.65 -6.42
C ILE A 27 -18.33 -33.55 -5.94
N ALA A 28 -18.04 -34.80 -5.56
CA ALA A 28 -19.04 -35.72 -5.01
C ALA A 28 -19.71 -35.15 -3.74
N GLN A 29 -18.92 -34.48 -2.88
CA GLN A 29 -19.45 -33.77 -1.71
C GLN A 29 -20.38 -32.61 -2.07
N HIS A 30 -20.07 -31.83 -3.11
CA HIS A 30 -20.96 -30.76 -3.58
C HIS A 30 -22.25 -31.30 -4.21
N GLN A 31 -22.17 -32.39 -4.97
CA GLN A 31 -23.35 -33.04 -5.59
C GLN A 31 -24.29 -33.65 -4.55
N SER A 32 -23.74 -34.37 -3.57
CA SER A 32 -24.51 -34.96 -2.46
C SER A 32 -25.07 -33.90 -1.49
N GLY A 33 -24.50 -32.69 -1.50
CA GLY A 33 -24.86 -31.61 -0.57
C GLY A 33 -24.27 -31.78 0.83
N ALA A 34 -23.37 -32.75 1.01
CA ALA A 34 -22.79 -33.13 2.30
C ALA A 34 -21.98 -32.01 2.98
N LEU A 35 -21.48 -31.03 2.22
CA LEU A 35 -20.73 -29.88 2.74
C LEU A 35 -21.59 -28.84 3.48
N GLY A 36 -22.91 -28.84 3.27
CA GLY A 36 -23.74 -27.70 3.65
C GLY A 36 -23.33 -26.40 2.92
N GLY A 37 -24.00 -25.29 3.21
CA GLY A 37 -23.63 -23.97 2.66
C GLY A 37 -24.28 -23.59 1.33
N TRP A 38 -23.57 -22.82 0.49
CA TRP A 38 -24.13 -22.18 -0.72
C TRP A 38 -24.48 -23.18 -1.83
N THR A 39 -23.56 -24.08 -2.16
CA THR A 39 -23.71 -25.03 -3.27
C THR A 39 -24.77 -26.08 -3.01
N SER A 40 -25.03 -26.47 -1.75
CA SER A 40 -26.09 -27.42 -1.40
C SER A 40 -27.50 -26.91 -1.72
N LYS A 41 -27.70 -25.59 -1.69
CA LYS A 41 -28.97 -24.91 -2.04
C LYS A 41 -29.22 -24.80 -3.55
N TYR A 42 -28.17 -24.88 -4.37
CA TYR A 42 -28.24 -24.64 -5.82
C TYR A 42 -27.67 -25.80 -6.63
N ARG A 43 -28.14 -27.00 -6.30
CA ARG A 43 -27.85 -28.25 -7.02
C ARG A 43 -28.82 -28.43 -8.21
N PRO A 44 -28.45 -29.20 -9.25
CA PRO A 44 -27.14 -29.85 -9.45
C PRO A 44 -26.03 -28.82 -9.70
N VAL A 45 -24.79 -29.20 -9.35
CA VAL A 45 -23.59 -28.43 -9.63
C VAL A 45 -22.74 -29.17 -10.67
N GLU A 46 -22.22 -28.43 -11.64
CA GLU A 46 -21.41 -28.96 -12.75
C GLU A 46 -19.99 -28.42 -12.65
N LEU A 47 -18.97 -29.28 -12.72
CA LEU A 47 -17.58 -28.84 -12.85
C LEU A 47 -17.37 -28.29 -14.26
N VAL A 48 -17.06 -27.00 -14.35
CA VAL A 48 -16.88 -26.31 -15.65
C VAL A 48 -15.44 -25.93 -15.93
N TRP A 49 -14.57 -25.91 -14.92
CA TRP A 49 -13.14 -25.67 -15.09
C TRP A 49 -12.36 -26.15 -13.87
N SER A 50 -11.14 -26.64 -14.08
CA SER A 50 -10.17 -26.95 -13.01
C SER A 50 -8.74 -26.81 -13.52
N GLU A 51 -7.84 -26.41 -12.63
CA GLU A 51 -6.39 -26.36 -12.89
C GLU A 51 -5.63 -26.97 -11.71
N GLN A 52 -4.54 -27.69 -12.04
CA GLN A 52 -3.69 -28.39 -11.10
C GLN A 52 -2.46 -27.56 -10.74
N PHE A 53 -2.11 -27.55 -9.46
CA PHE A 53 -0.98 -26.83 -8.89
C PHE A 53 -0.13 -27.77 -8.02
N PRO A 54 1.21 -27.62 -8.04
CA PRO A 54 2.11 -28.42 -7.21
C PRO A 54 2.04 -28.05 -5.72
N GLU A 55 1.63 -26.83 -5.39
CA GLU A 55 1.60 -26.29 -4.03
C GLU A 55 0.22 -25.74 -3.67
N ARG A 56 -0.17 -25.91 -2.39
CA ARG A 56 -1.47 -25.44 -1.88
C ARG A 56 -1.65 -23.93 -2.01
N ASP A 57 -0.60 -23.17 -1.74
CA ASP A 57 -0.64 -21.71 -1.75
C ASP A 57 -0.91 -21.16 -3.15
N GLN A 58 -0.44 -21.86 -4.19
CA GLN A 58 -0.71 -21.51 -5.59
C GLN A 58 -2.18 -21.75 -5.96
N ALA A 59 -2.75 -22.91 -5.58
CA ALA A 59 -4.17 -23.19 -5.77
C ALA A 59 -5.07 -22.21 -5.00
N PHE A 60 -4.66 -21.82 -3.78
CA PHE A 60 -5.35 -20.82 -2.96
C PHE A 60 -5.28 -19.41 -3.58
N ALA A 61 -4.13 -19.01 -4.12
CA ALA A 61 -3.98 -17.74 -4.82
C ALA A 61 -4.85 -17.68 -6.08
N ALA A 62 -4.88 -18.76 -6.88
CA ALA A 62 -5.74 -18.89 -8.05
C ALA A 62 -7.23 -18.78 -7.67
N GLU A 63 -7.67 -19.47 -6.60
CA GLU A 63 -9.03 -19.35 -6.07
C GLU A 63 -9.39 -17.89 -5.72
N ARG A 64 -8.52 -17.18 -5.00
CA ARG A 64 -8.75 -15.78 -4.62
C ARG A 64 -8.89 -14.88 -5.84
N GLN A 65 -8.04 -15.06 -6.84
CA GLN A 65 -8.09 -14.30 -8.08
C GLN A 65 -9.40 -14.56 -8.83
N LEU A 66 -9.77 -15.84 -9.00
CA LEU A 66 -10.98 -16.26 -9.69
C LEU A 66 -12.25 -15.79 -8.97
N LYS A 67 -12.29 -15.76 -7.64
CA LYS A 67 -13.43 -15.21 -6.87
C LYS A 67 -13.75 -13.78 -7.30
N GLY A 68 -12.73 -12.94 -7.48
CA GLY A 68 -12.87 -11.53 -7.89
C GLY A 68 -13.25 -11.28 -9.35
N TRP A 69 -13.25 -12.30 -10.21
CA TRP A 69 -13.52 -12.12 -11.63
C TRP A 69 -15.01 -11.91 -11.94
N SER A 70 -15.26 -11.05 -12.94
CA SER A 70 -16.60 -10.88 -13.53
C SER A 70 -17.09 -12.18 -14.15
N ARG A 71 -18.42 -12.31 -14.27
CA ARG A 71 -19.06 -13.48 -14.90
C ARG A 71 -18.51 -13.72 -16.31
N ALA A 72 -18.43 -12.66 -17.12
CA ALA A 72 -17.94 -12.73 -18.49
C ALA A 72 -16.49 -13.25 -18.56
N LYS A 73 -15.64 -12.86 -17.60
CA LYS A 73 -14.25 -13.30 -17.54
C LYS A 73 -14.14 -14.78 -17.13
N LYS A 74 -14.98 -15.24 -16.21
CA LYS A 74 -15.11 -16.67 -15.85
C LYS A 74 -15.61 -17.52 -17.02
N GLU A 75 -16.59 -17.02 -17.78
CA GLU A 75 -17.10 -17.70 -18.97
C GLU A 75 -16.09 -17.73 -20.12
N ALA A 76 -15.25 -16.70 -20.26
CA ALA A 76 -14.12 -16.73 -21.20
C ALA A 76 -13.07 -17.78 -20.79
N LEU A 77 -12.76 -17.89 -19.50
CA LEU A 77 -11.86 -18.93 -18.97
C LEU A 77 -12.39 -20.34 -19.22
N ILE A 78 -13.67 -20.59 -18.94
CA ILE A 78 -14.32 -21.90 -19.17
C ILE A 78 -14.24 -22.30 -20.65
N ARG A 79 -14.31 -21.34 -21.57
CA ARG A 79 -14.19 -21.58 -23.02
C ARG A 79 -12.74 -21.72 -23.51
N GLY A 80 -11.73 -21.53 -22.65
CA GLY A 80 -10.31 -21.49 -23.03
C GLY A 80 -9.91 -20.28 -23.87
N ASP A 81 -10.76 -19.24 -23.91
CA ASP A 81 -10.55 -18.04 -24.73
C ASP A 81 -9.74 -16.99 -23.96
N TRP A 82 -8.43 -17.19 -23.96
CA TRP A 82 -7.48 -16.32 -23.26
C TRP A 82 -7.40 -14.90 -23.83
N GLU A 83 -7.79 -14.67 -25.08
CA GLU A 83 -7.90 -13.32 -25.65
C GLU A 83 -9.07 -12.56 -25.05
N ALA A 84 -10.25 -13.20 -24.96
CA ALA A 84 -11.40 -12.60 -24.31
C ALA A 84 -11.18 -12.39 -22.80
N VAL A 85 -10.49 -13.32 -22.10
CA VAL A 85 -10.11 -13.13 -20.69
C VAL A 85 -9.27 -11.87 -20.52
N ARG A 86 -8.28 -11.65 -21.41
CA ARG A 86 -7.42 -10.45 -21.39
C ARG A 86 -8.21 -9.17 -21.67
N ALA A 87 -9.01 -9.14 -22.73
CA ALA A 87 -9.82 -7.97 -23.11
C ALA A 87 -10.89 -7.59 -22.06
N LEU A 88 -11.42 -8.57 -21.32
CA LEU A 88 -12.39 -8.31 -20.25
C LEU A 88 -11.73 -7.83 -18.93
N SER A 89 -10.41 -7.96 -18.80
CA SER A 89 -9.65 -7.31 -17.72
C SER A 89 -9.60 -5.80 -17.91
N SER A 90 -9.40 -5.34 -19.15
CA SER A 90 -9.22 -3.92 -19.47
C SER A 90 -10.55 -3.15 -19.53
N ARG A 91 -11.65 -3.81 -19.95
CA ARG A 91 -12.97 -3.17 -20.06
C ARG A 91 -13.69 -2.90 -18.74
N SER A 92 -13.28 -3.49 -17.62
CA SER A 92 -13.89 -3.19 -16.31
C SER A 92 -13.57 -1.77 -15.82
N LEU A 93 -12.51 -1.15 -16.34
CA LEU A 93 -12.07 0.20 -15.97
C LEU A 93 -12.82 1.30 -16.73
N LEU A 94 -13.49 0.98 -17.84
CA LEU A 94 -14.12 1.97 -18.73
C LEU A 94 -15.59 2.24 -18.42
N ARG A 95 -16.19 1.55 -17.43
CA ARG A 95 -17.64 1.61 -17.18
C ARG A 95 -18.10 2.72 -16.23
N ASP A 96 -17.16 3.38 -15.54
CA ASP A 96 -17.46 4.51 -14.65
C ASP A 96 -17.37 5.88 -15.35
N ALA A 97 -17.10 5.92 -16.67
CA ALA A 97 -16.76 7.15 -17.39
C ALA A 97 -17.76 7.62 -18.46
N ALA A 98 -18.99 7.09 -18.52
CA ALA A 98 -19.92 7.46 -19.59
C ALA A 98 -21.32 7.88 -19.11
N SER A 99 -21.52 9.18 -18.98
CA SER A 99 -22.75 9.87 -19.40
C SER A 99 -22.36 11.22 -20.02
N PRO A 100 -22.93 11.62 -21.17
CA PRO A 100 -22.31 12.64 -22.03
C PRO A 100 -22.87 14.04 -21.76
N SER A 101 -22.02 15.06 -21.81
CA SER A 101 -22.44 16.44 -22.07
C SER A 101 -21.47 17.13 -23.02
N SER A 102 -22.06 17.98 -23.85
CA SER A 102 -21.63 18.50 -25.14
C SER A 102 -20.58 19.62 -25.10
N ALA A 103 -19.66 19.55 -26.06
CA ALA A 103 -19.01 20.62 -26.85
C ALA A 103 -18.63 21.99 -26.20
N ALA A 104 -17.31 22.16 -26.05
CA ALA A 104 -16.44 23.34 -26.26
C ALA A 104 -16.61 24.63 -25.39
N PRO A 105 -15.59 25.51 -25.28
CA PRO A 105 -14.15 25.39 -25.58
C PRO A 105 -13.24 25.67 -24.35
N GLN A 106 -11.98 25.29 -24.52
CA GLN A 106 -10.75 25.76 -23.88
C GLN A 106 -10.90 26.82 -22.77
N ASP A 107 -10.68 26.42 -21.53
CA ASP A 107 -10.28 27.32 -20.44
C ASP A 107 -9.10 26.71 -19.71
N GLU A 108 -8.02 27.48 -19.65
CA GLU A 108 -6.85 27.28 -18.81
C GLU A 108 -7.28 27.16 -17.35
N ARG A 109 -7.57 25.94 -16.90
CA ARG A 109 -7.65 25.66 -15.47
C ARG A 109 -6.24 25.51 -14.96
N ILE A 110 -5.77 26.59 -14.34
CA ILE A 110 -4.74 26.55 -13.31
C ILE A 110 -5.20 25.52 -12.27
N GLU A 111 -4.68 24.30 -12.37
CA GLU A 111 -4.91 23.26 -11.38
C GLU A 111 -4.17 23.63 -10.10
N ALA A 112 -4.87 23.50 -8.99
CA ALA A 112 -4.40 23.81 -7.65
C ALA A 112 -3.17 22.95 -7.30
N GLY A 113 -1.98 23.55 -7.35
CA GLY A 113 -0.92 23.43 -6.34
C GLY A 113 -0.34 22.06 -5.96
N GLY A 114 -0.56 20.99 -6.71
CA GLY A 114 0.12 19.69 -6.50
C GLY A 114 1.29 19.53 -7.47
N THR A 115 2.52 19.35 -6.96
CA THR A 115 3.66 18.96 -7.81
C THR A 115 3.45 17.56 -8.38
N ALA A 116 3.74 17.38 -9.67
CA ALA A 116 3.58 16.10 -10.34
C ALA A 116 4.43 14.99 -9.68
N PRO A 117 3.91 13.75 -9.54
CA PRO A 117 4.68 12.63 -9.01
C PRO A 117 5.98 12.39 -9.79
N PRO A 118 7.06 11.92 -9.13
CA PRO A 118 8.31 11.63 -9.79
C PRO A 118 8.19 10.43 -10.73
N ILE A 119 8.95 10.49 -11.81
CA ILE A 119 9.10 9.41 -12.78
C ILE A 119 10.17 8.45 -12.27
N ILE A 120 9.86 7.15 -12.27
CA ILE A 120 10.83 6.11 -11.90
C ILE A 120 11.48 5.58 -13.17
N ILE A 121 12.81 5.65 -13.22
CA ILE A 121 13.59 5.22 -14.39
C ILE A 121 14.52 4.08 -13.99
N LEU A 122 14.30 2.91 -14.58
CA LEU A 122 15.16 1.73 -14.39
C LEU A 122 16.12 1.63 -15.57
N ILE A 123 17.42 1.79 -15.29
CA ILE A 123 18.49 1.75 -16.28
C ILE A 123 19.10 0.36 -16.30
N ARG A 124 19.01 -0.29 -17.46
CA ARG A 124 19.53 -1.65 -17.73
C ARG A 124 19.11 -2.69 -16.69
N PRO A 125 17.81 -2.75 -16.29
CA PRO A 125 17.34 -3.78 -15.37
C PRO A 125 17.63 -5.16 -15.94
N GLN A 126 18.11 -6.06 -15.09
CA GLN A 126 18.60 -7.36 -15.53
C GLN A 126 17.50 -8.41 -15.61
N LEU A 127 16.48 -8.34 -14.74
CA LEU A 127 15.41 -9.34 -14.65
C LEU A 127 14.03 -8.69 -14.73
N GLY A 128 13.15 -9.26 -15.56
CA GLY A 128 11.74 -8.84 -15.66
C GLY A 128 11.00 -8.88 -14.32
N GLU A 129 11.32 -9.85 -13.46
CA GLU A 129 10.75 -9.92 -12.11
C GLU A 129 11.06 -8.68 -11.26
N ASN A 130 12.26 -8.10 -11.39
CA ASN A 130 12.64 -6.92 -10.61
C ASN A 130 11.90 -5.68 -11.12
N ILE A 131 11.63 -5.61 -12.43
CA ILE A 131 10.76 -4.59 -13.01
C ILE A 131 9.35 -4.72 -12.42
N GLY A 132 8.79 -5.93 -12.38
CA GLY A 132 7.49 -6.20 -11.76
C GLY A 132 7.44 -5.82 -10.28
N LYS A 133 8.43 -6.25 -9.49
CA LYS A 133 8.55 -5.90 -8.05
C LYS A 133 8.68 -4.40 -7.84
N ALA A 134 9.41 -3.69 -8.71
CA ALA A 134 9.53 -2.24 -8.68
C ALA A 134 8.19 -1.56 -9.01
N ALA A 135 7.48 -2.00 -10.04
CA ALA A 135 6.15 -1.50 -10.40
C ALA A 135 5.13 -1.70 -9.28
N ARG A 136 5.17 -2.84 -8.60
CA ARG A 136 4.37 -3.09 -7.38
C ARG A 136 4.71 -2.11 -6.27
N ALA A 137 6.00 -1.88 -6.02
CA ALA A 137 6.45 -0.93 -5.02
C ALA A 137 5.99 0.50 -5.35
N MET A 138 6.05 0.91 -6.62
CA MET A 138 5.57 2.21 -7.09
C MET A 138 4.08 2.39 -6.80
N LEU A 139 3.25 1.42 -7.21
CA LEU A 139 1.80 1.55 -7.08
C LEU A 139 1.33 1.55 -5.63
N ASN A 140 2.02 0.83 -4.72
CA ASN A 140 1.74 0.88 -3.28
C ASN A 140 1.81 2.31 -2.70
N PHE A 141 2.57 3.20 -3.35
CA PHE A 141 2.80 4.57 -2.92
C PHE A 141 2.26 5.59 -3.94
N GLY A 142 1.36 5.19 -4.84
CA GLY A 142 0.70 6.11 -5.77
C GLY A 142 1.54 6.56 -6.97
N LEU A 143 2.69 5.95 -7.21
CA LEU A 143 3.53 6.23 -8.39
C LEU A 143 3.13 5.31 -9.56
N THR A 144 2.96 5.90 -10.75
CA THR A 144 2.49 5.15 -11.93
C THR A 144 3.41 5.27 -13.15
N GLU A 145 4.23 6.31 -13.25
CA GLU A 145 5.05 6.54 -14.42
C GLU A 145 6.40 5.81 -14.33
N LEU A 146 6.52 4.72 -15.09
CA LEU A 146 7.73 3.90 -15.22
C LEU A 146 8.39 4.12 -16.58
N ARG A 147 9.72 4.33 -16.57
CA ARG A 147 10.55 4.34 -17.78
C ARG A 147 11.65 3.30 -17.68
N LEU A 148 11.90 2.60 -18.77
CA LEU A 148 12.93 1.57 -18.88
C LEU A 148 13.97 2.01 -19.90
N VAL A 149 15.24 1.96 -19.53
CA VAL A 149 16.35 2.27 -20.45
C VAL A 149 17.10 0.97 -20.71
N ALA A 150 17.12 0.55 -21.98
CA ALA A 150 17.83 -0.65 -22.44
C ALA A 150 17.69 -1.88 -21.50
N PRO A 151 16.46 -2.36 -21.20
CA PRO A 151 16.26 -3.55 -20.36
C PRO A 151 16.94 -4.77 -20.98
N ARG A 152 17.73 -5.51 -20.19
CA ARG A 152 18.61 -6.57 -20.71
C ARG A 152 17.85 -7.67 -21.45
N ASP A 153 16.76 -8.13 -20.86
CA ASP A 153 15.91 -9.20 -21.41
C ASP A 153 14.81 -8.65 -22.35
N GLY A 154 14.91 -7.37 -22.75
CA GLY A 154 13.91 -6.70 -23.56
C GLY A 154 12.62 -6.34 -22.81
N TRP A 155 11.72 -5.67 -23.53
CA TRP A 155 10.40 -5.28 -23.03
C TRP A 155 9.37 -5.34 -24.16
N PRO A 156 8.13 -5.82 -23.93
CA PRO A 156 7.58 -6.35 -22.67
C PRO A 156 8.18 -7.70 -22.25
N ASN A 157 8.22 -7.97 -20.94
CA ASN A 157 8.75 -9.22 -20.38
C ASN A 157 7.67 -10.00 -19.61
N PRO A 158 7.38 -11.27 -19.97
CA PRO A 158 6.32 -12.07 -19.32
C PRO A 158 6.50 -12.28 -17.82
N SER A 159 7.75 -12.30 -17.34
CA SER A 159 8.06 -12.50 -15.91
C SER A 159 7.75 -11.27 -15.04
N ALA A 160 7.53 -10.10 -15.65
CA ALA A 160 7.21 -8.88 -14.91
C ALA A 160 5.77 -8.87 -14.37
N GLY A 161 4.81 -9.41 -15.13
CA GLY A 161 3.38 -9.40 -14.76
C GLY A 161 3.10 -10.12 -13.44
N PRO A 162 3.46 -11.41 -13.29
CA PRO A 162 3.26 -12.14 -12.03
C PRO A 162 3.94 -11.47 -10.83
N ALA A 163 5.14 -10.90 -11.04
CA ALA A 163 5.90 -10.21 -10.00
C ALA A 163 5.27 -8.87 -9.57
N ALA A 164 4.53 -8.19 -10.46
CA ALA A 164 3.83 -6.94 -10.19
C ALA A 164 2.57 -7.12 -9.34
N SER A 165 1.99 -8.33 -9.29
CA SER A 165 0.89 -8.68 -8.38
C SER A 165 -0.26 -7.65 -8.38
N GLY A 166 -0.77 -7.32 -9.57
CA GLY A 166 -1.88 -6.37 -9.74
C GLY A 166 -1.46 -4.93 -10.02
N ALA A 167 -0.16 -4.62 -10.07
CA ALA A 167 0.36 -3.34 -10.55
C ALA A 167 0.50 -3.29 -12.09
N ASP A 168 -0.42 -3.94 -12.81
CA ASP A 168 -0.40 -4.07 -14.27
C ASP A 168 -0.44 -2.68 -14.95
N VAL A 169 -1.18 -1.73 -14.38
CA VAL A 169 -1.30 -0.35 -14.90
C VAL A 169 0.06 0.33 -15.07
N VAL A 170 1.01 0.09 -14.17
CA VAL A 170 2.35 0.68 -14.22
C VAL A 170 3.17 0.05 -15.35
N LEU A 171 3.03 -1.27 -15.55
CA LEU A 171 3.74 -1.99 -16.61
C LEU A 171 3.16 -1.67 -18.00
N GLU A 172 1.84 -1.56 -18.11
CA GLU A 172 1.15 -1.21 -19.37
C GLU A 172 1.51 0.21 -19.83
N GLN A 173 1.71 1.14 -18.89
CA GLN A 173 2.11 2.51 -19.17
C GLN A 173 3.63 2.69 -19.30
N ALA A 174 4.42 1.63 -19.07
CA ALA A 174 5.88 1.71 -19.07
C ALA A 174 6.41 2.07 -20.46
N ARG A 175 7.27 3.10 -20.52
CA ARG A 175 7.90 3.55 -21.76
C ARG A 175 9.35 3.09 -21.84
N VAL A 176 9.77 2.64 -23.01
CA VAL A 176 11.15 2.16 -23.24
C VAL A 176 11.93 3.21 -24.02
N TYR A 177 13.15 3.48 -23.59
CA TYR A 177 14.08 4.42 -24.21
C TYR A 177 15.40 3.73 -24.52
N ALA A 178 16.12 4.24 -25.52
CA ALA A 178 17.43 3.72 -25.88
C ALA A 178 18.50 4.21 -24.89
N THR A 179 18.38 5.47 -24.45
CA THR A 179 19.37 6.12 -23.58
C THR A 179 18.75 6.77 -22.34
N ALA A 180 19.56 6.92 -21.29
CA ALA A 180 19.13 7.61 -20.07
C ALA A 180 18.83 9.09 -20.34
N ALA A 181 19.55 9.72 -21.26
CA ALA A 181 19.34 11.11 -21.67
C ALA A 181 17.96 11.32 -22.30
N GLU A 182 17.51 10.42 -23.19
CA GLU A 182 16.14 10.45 -23.74
C GLU A 182 15.10 10.26 -22.64
N ALA A 183 15.34 9.34 -21.71
CA ALA A 183 14.41 9.02 -20.64
C ALA A 183 14.23 10.17 -19.62
N VAL A 184 15.12 11.17 -19.57
CA VAL A 184 15.01 12.34 -18.68
C VAL A 184 14.77 13.65 -19.42
N ALA A 185 14.61 13.63 -20.75
CA ALA A 185 14.64 14.84 -21.58
C ALA A 185 13.58 15.89 -21.20
N ASP A 186 12.46 15.47 -20.63
CA ASP A 186 11.33 16.30 -20.16
C ASP A 186 11.34 16.57 -18.65
N CYS A 187 12.42 16.22 -17.94
CA CYS A 187 12.55 16.34 -16.49
C CYS A 187 13.46 17.52 -16.13
N ALA A 188 12.95 18.45 -15.33
CA ALA A 188 13.72 19.59 -14.81
C ALA A 188 14.66 19.17 -13.67
N HIS A 189 14.28 18.13 -12.92
CA HIS A 189 15.04 17.61 -11.78
C HIS A 189 15.32 16.13 -11.97
N VAL A 190 16.59 15.74 -11.85
CA VAL A 190 17.03 14.36 -12.04
C VAL A 190 17.87 13.93 -10.85
N TYR A 191 17.52 12.80 -10.26
CA TYR A 191 18.14 12.25 -9.05
C TYR A 191 18.76 10.89 -9.36
N ALA A 192 20.05 10.69 -9.04
CA ALA A 192 20.73 9.41 -9.24
C ALA A 192 20.86 8.64 -7.93
N THR A 193 20.34 7.41 -7.87
CA THR A 193 20.50 6.55 -6.69
C THR A 193 21.83 5.80 -6.71
N THR A 194 22.68 6.01 -5.70
CA THR A 194 23.94 5.26 -5.58
C THR A 194 24.41 5.16 -4.14
N VAL A 195 25.05 4.03 -3.85
CA VAL A 195 25.76 3.74 -2.59
C VAL A 195 27.23 4.20 -2.64
N ARG A 196 27.75 4.53 -3.85
CA ARG A 196 29.17 4.86 -4.07
C ARG A 196 29.41 6.37 -3.93
N LYS A 197 30.24 6.75 -2.95
CA LYS A 197 30.61 8.16 -2.64
C LYS A 197 31.76 8.74 -3.48
N ARG A 198 32.38 7.99 -4.39
CA ARG A 198 33.68 8.37 -4.98
C ARG A 198 33.52 9.01 -6.36
N GLY A 199 34.18 10.16 -6.55
CA GLY A 199 34.43 10.75 -7.87
C GLY A 199 33.40 11.76 -8.39
N VAL A 200 32.35 12.08 -7.63
CA VAL A 200 31.28 12.98 -8.08
C VAL A 200 31.10 14.14 -7.10
N THR A 201 31.21 15.38 -7.58
CA THR A 201 31.10 16.64 -6.82
C THR A 201 29.66 17.15 -6.68
N LYS A 202 28.68 16.25 -6.78
CA LYS A 202 27.26 16.60 -6.74
C LYS A 202 26.71 16.59 -5.32
N PRO A 203 25.67 17.39 -5.01
CA PRO A 203 24.97 17.30 -3.73
C PRO A 203 24.49 15.88 -3.46
N VAL A 204 24.71 15.40 -2.24
CA VAL A 204 24.24 14.08 -1.78
C VAL A 204 23.09 14.28 -0.82
N LEU A 205 21.94 13.70 -1.15
CA LEU A 205 20.70 13.78 -0.38
C LEU A 205 20.38 12.41 0.23
N THR A 206 19.70 12.44 1.37
CA THR A 206 18.98 11.27 1.88
C THR A 206 17.67 11.08 1.10
N PRO A 207 17.06 9.88 1.14
CA PRO A 207 15.74 9.67 0.54
C PRO A 207 14.67 10.65 1.03
N GLU A 208 14.65 10.97 2.32
CA GLU A 208 13.74 11.95 2.92
C GLU A 208 13.98 13.38 2.38
N ALA A 209 15.25 13.80 2.27
CA ALA A 209 15.59 15.11 1.73
C ALA A 209 15.25 15.21 0.23
N ALA A 210 15.49 14.15 -0.54
CA ALA A 210 15.12 14.07 -1.95
C ALA A 210 13.59 14.13 -2.13
N ALA A 211 12.83 13.46 -1.27
CA ALA A 211 11.37 13.54 -1.28
C ALA A 211 10.86 14.97 -1.03
N ARG A 212 11.40 15.66 -0.03
CA ARG A 212 11.09 17.08 0.23
C ARG A 212 11.43 17.97 -0.96
N ASP A 213 12.59 17.75 -1.58
CA ASP A 213 13.03 18.50 -2.75
C ASP A 213 12.07 18.28 -3.94
N ILE A 214 11.66 17.04 -4.21
CA ILE A 214 10.71 16.68 -5.27
C ILE A 214 9.35 17.37 -5.09
N HIS A 215 8.82 17.42 -3.86
CA HIS A 215 7.54 18.08 -3.57
C HIS A 215 7.62 19.61 -3.61
N ALA A 216 8.79 20.19 -3.38
CA ALA A 216 8.98 21.64 -3.40
C ALA A 216 9.35 22.19 -4.79
N ALA A 217 9.97 21.37 -5.63
CA ALA A 217 10.55 21.84 -6.89
C ALA A 217 9.52 21.92 -8.02
N PRO A 218 9.48 23.01 -8.81
CA PRO A 218 8.58 23.12 -9.95
C PRO A 218 9.07 22.29 -11.15
N GLY A 219 8.15 21.75 -11.93
CA GLY A 219 8.46 20.92 -13.10
C GLY A 219 8.58 19.43 -12.77
N ARG A 220 8.93 18.62 -13.78
CA ARG A 220 8.95 17.16 -13.64
C ARG A 220 10.26 16.68 -13.01
N SER A 221 10.13 15.68 -12.14
CA SER A 221 11.24 15.05 -11.44
C SER A 221 11.42 13.59 -11.89
N ALA A 222 12.66 13.13 -12.05
CA ALA A 222 12.99 11.75 -12.36
C ALA A 222 13.99 11.16 -11.36
N ILE A 223 13.77 9.91 -10.95
CA ILE A 223 14.67 9.16 -10.08
C ILE A 223 15.25 7.99 -10.86
N LEU A 224 16.57 7.99 -11.03
CA LEU A 224 17.33 6.97 -11.75
C LEU A 224 17.76 5.85 -10.80
N PHE A 225 17.50 4.62 -11.22
CA PHE A 225 17.96 3.39 -10.58
C PHE A 225 18.77 2.57 -11.57
N GLY A 226 19.95 2.14 -11.18
CA GLY A 226 20.84 1.35 -12.03
C GLY A 226 20.60 -0.15 -11.93
N ALA A 227 21.38 -0.91 -12.69
CA ALA A 227 21.33 -2.36 -12.71
C ALA A 227 21.74 -2.95 -11.34
N GLU A 228 21.17 -4.11 -11.00
CA GLU A 228 21.20 -4.74 -9.68
C GLU A 228 22.61 -5.00 -9.13
N ARG A 229 23.59 -5.26 -10.01
CA ARG A 229 24.97 -5.58 -9.61
C ARG A 229 25.94 -4.42 -9.79
N SER A 230 25.79 -3.65 -10.86
CA SER A 230 26.73 -2.59 -11.25
C SER A 230 26.29 -1.21 -10.77
N GLY A 231 25.02 -1.03 -10.42
CA GLY A 231 24.44 0.28 -10.15
C GLY A 231 24.36 1.14 -11.42
N LEU A 232 24.34 2.45 -11.21
CA LEU A 232 24.40 3.45 -12.28
C LEU A 232 25.84 3.61 -12.77
N GLU A 233 26.01 3.80 -14.08
CA GLU A 233 27.31 4.18 -14.63
C GLU A 233 27.60 5.66 -14.41
N THR A 234 28.87 6.04 -14.55
CA THR A 234 29.30 7.44 -14.38
C THR A 234 28.53 8.40 -15.28
N GLU A 235 28.23 7.99 -16.51
CA GLU A 235 27.45 8.77 -17.48
C GLU A 235 26.00 8.97 -17.02
N ASP A 236 25.37 7.93 -16.46
CA ASP A 236 24.03 8.01 -15.89
C ASP A 236 24.01 8.98 -14.69
N VAL A 237 25.01 8.89 -13.81
CA VAL A 237 25.15 9.79 -12.67
C VAL A 237 25.45 11.22 -13.14
N ALA A 238 26.13 11.41 -14.27
CA ALA A 238 26.45 12.71 -14.84
C ALA A 238 25.20 13.50 -15.28
N LEU A 239 24.11 12.81 -15.64
CA LEU A 239 22.82 13.44 -15.99
C LEU A 239 22.08 14.01 -14.77
N ALA A 240 22.26 13.42 -13.59
CA ALA A 240 21.52 13.83 -12.39
C ALA A 240 22.01 15.14 -11.79
N ARG A 241 21.13 15.99 -11.26
CA ARG A 241 21.53 17.18 -10.49
C ARG A 241 22.05 16.81 -9.11
N SER A 242 21.42 15.81 -8.50
CA SER A 242 21.69 15.38 -7.12
C SER A 242 21.84 13.87 -7.06
N ILE A 243 22.65 13.41 -6.12
CA ILE A 243 22.77 11.99 -5.78
C ILE A 243 21.86 11.72 -4.59
N VAL A 244 21.18 10.57 -4.61
CA VAL A 244 20.43 10.07 -3.46
C VAL A 244 21.12 8.82 -2.92
N THR A 245 21.53 8.87 -1.66
CA THR A 245 22.17 7.75 -0.98
C THR A 245 21.31 7.29 0.18
N VAL A 246 20.84 6.05 0.08
CA VAL A 246 20.13 5.38 1.17
C VAL A 246 21.14 5.03 2.28
N PRO A 247 20.89 5.42 3.54
CA PRO A 247 21.76 5.06 4.67
C PRO A 247 21.60 3.56 4.98
N ILE A 248 22.50 2.75 4.45
CA ILE A 248 22.57 1.29 4.68
C ILE A 248 23.88 0.91 5.38
N ASN A 249 23.96 -0.34 5.84
CA ASN A 249 25.17 -0.87 6.47
C ASN A 249 26.38 -0.73 5.51
N PRO A 250 27.45 0.01 5.88
CA PRO A 250 28.63 0.17 5.03
C PRO A 250 29.35 -1.16 4.73
N GLU A 251 29.19 -2.18 5.57
CA GLU A 251 29.78 -3.51 5.37
C GLU A 251 28.98 -4.38 4.38
N PHE A 252 27.71 -4.02 4.13
CA PHE A 252 26.83 -4.75 3.21
C PHE A 252 25.92 -3.78 2.45
N GLY A 253 26.53 -3.04 1.51
CA GLY A 253 25.89 -1.99 0.72
C GLY A 253 25.09 -2.47 -0.49
N SER A 254 24.37 -3.60 -0.39
CA SER A 254 23.65 -4.21 -1.52
C SER A 254 22.14 -4.24 -1.26
N LEU A 255 21.41 -3.32 -1.88
CA LEU A 255 19.94 -3.30 -1.90
C LEU A 255 19.43 -3.91 -3.20
N ASN A 256 18.38 -4.72 -3.13
CA ASN A 256 17.66 -5.14 -4.34
C ASN A 256 17.02 -3.91 -5.02
N LEU A 257 16.92 -3.91 -6.34
CA LEU A 257 16.34 -2.80 -7.12
C LEU A 257 14.95 -2.38 -6.62
N ALA A 258 14.05 -3.33 -6.39
CA ALA A 258 12.71 -3.04 -5.89
C ALA A 258 12.74 -2.51 -4.44
N GLN A 259 13.73 -2.92 -3.63
CA GLN A 259 13.94 -2.37 -2.29
C GLN A 259 14.51 -0.93 -2.32
N ALA A 260 15.29 -0.57 -3.33
CA ALA A 260 15.68 0.82 -3.51
C ALA A 260 14.46 1.67 -3.92
N VAL A 261 13.68 1.18 -4.89
CA VAL A 261 12.46 1.86 -5.36
C VAL A 261 11.45 2.05 -4.23
N ILE A 262 11.20 1.02 -3.42
CA ILE A 262 10.21 1.07 -2.33
C ILE A 262 10.58 2.11 -1.27
N LEU A 263 11.87 2.27 -0.94
CA LEU A 263 12.32 3.25 0.06
C LEU A 263 12.11 4.68 -0.42
N LEU A 264 12.46 4.96 -1.68
CA LEU A 264 12.27 6.29 -2.26
C LEU A 264 10.79 6.63 -2.45
N ALA A 265 10.00 5.66 -2.92
CA ALA A 265 8.56 5.80 -3.07
C ALA A 265 7.86 6.03 -1.71
N TYR A 266 8.28 5.28 -0.68
CA TYR A 266 7.78 5.47 0.69
C TYR A 266 8.10 6.87 1.23
N GLU A 267 9.34 7.34 1.13
CA GLU A 267 9.70 8.67 1.61
C GLU A 267 8.98 9.79 0.86
N TRP A 268 8.80 9.63 -0.46
CA TRP A 268 7.97 10.54 -1.25
C TRP A 268 6.52 10.54 -0.77
N SER A 269 5.95 9.37 -0.48
CA SER A 269 4.55 9.21 -0.10
C SER A 269 4.16 9.86 1.23
N LYS A 270 5.13 10.09 2.15
CA LYS A 270 4.86 10.72 3.46
C LYS A 270 4.35 12.16 3.36
N GLN A 271 4.61 12.80 2.22
CA GLN A 271 4.15 14.16 1.91
C GLN A 271 3.04 14.15 0.85
N ALA A 272 2.63 12.97 0.37
CA ALA A 272 1.50 12.81 -0.52
C ALA A 272 0.22 12.51 0.28
N ASP A 273 -0.94 12.90 -0.27
CA ASP A 273 -2.25 12.64 0.32
C ASP A 273 -2.69 11.17 0.12
N LEU A 274 -1.92 10.22 0.64
CA LEU A 274 -2.31 8.80 0.70
C LEU A 274 -3.09 8.50 1.98
N VAL A 275 -3.99 7.53 1.90
CA VAL A 275 -4.82 7.08 3.03
C VAL A 275 -3.93 6.67 4.20
N GLN A 276 -3.85 7.54 5.19
CA GLN A 276 -3.25 7.24 6.48
C GLN A 276 -4.22 6.33 7.26
N PRO A 277 -3.72 5.48 8.18
CA PRO A 277 -4.59 4.80 9.12
C PRO A 277 -5.53 5.83 9.74
N THR A 278 -6.82 5.54 9.81
CA THR A 278 -7.78 6.39 10.51
C THR A 278 -7.25 6.56 11.93
N ALA A 279 -6.57 7.68 12.19
CA ALA A 279 -6.25 8.08 13.54
C ALA A 279 -7.63 8.19 14.19
N ALA A 280 -7.94 7.29 15.13
CA ALA A 280 -9.13 7.47 15.95
C ALA A 280 -9.01 8.89 16.50
N GLU A 281 -9.95 9.78 16.14
CA GLU A 281 -9.96 11.14 16.65
C GLU A 281 -10.02 11.03 18.17
N ALA A 282 -8.87 11.26 18.82
CA ALA A 282 -8.82 11.37 20.26
C ALA A 282 -9.67 12.59 20.60
N LEU A 283 -10.75 12.37 21.37
CA LEU A 283 -11.56 13.47 21.87
C LEU A 283 -10.65 14.46 22.62
N PRO A 284 -10.83 15.77 22.44
CA PRO A 284 -9.98 16.74 23.09
C PRO A 284 -10.06 16.61 24.62
N PRO A 285 -9.00 16.99 25.35
CA PRO A 285 -9.04 17.04 26.80
C PRO A 285 -10.21 17.88 27.30
N ALA A 286 -10.81 17.45 28.41
CA ALA A 286 -11.90 18.16 29.04
C ALA A 286 -11.45 19.55 29.53
N PRO A 287 -12.37 20.51 29.68
CA PRO A 287 -12.12 21.76 30.38
C PRO A 287 -11.52 21.52 31.77
N GLN A 288 -10.56 22.35 32.16
CA GLN A 288 -9.85 22.24 33.45
C GLN A 288 -10.81 22.17 34.65
N ALA A 289 -11.94 22.87 34.59
CA ALA A 289 -12.96 22.85 35.64
C ALA A 289 -13.60 21.47 35.86
N GLU A 290 -13.76 20.65 34.81
CA GLU A 290 -14.27 19.27 34.96
C GLU A 290 -13.25 18.38 35.68
N LEU A 291 -11.97 18.55 35.35
CA LEU A 291 -10.86 17.83 35.98
C LEU A 291 -10.67 18.24 37.44
N ASP A 292 -10.73 19.54 37.73
CA ASP A 292 -10.69 20.06 39.10
C ASP A 292 -11.87 19.50 39.91
N GLY A 293 -13.06 19.42 39.32
CA GLY A 293 -14.22 18.79 39.95
C GLY A 293 -14.04 17.30 40.25
N LEU A 294 -13.32 16.55 39.41
CA LEU A 294 -12.95 15.15 39.68
C LEU A 294 -11.93 15.06 40.83
N ILE A 295 -10.91 15.91 40.82
CA ILE A 295 -9.86 15.95 41.85
C ILE A 295 -10.49 16.29 43.21
N ASP A 296 -11.34 17.31 43.26
CA ASP A 296 -12.04 17.72 44.49
C ASP A 296 -13.01 16.65 45.00
N HIS A 297 -13.62 15.87 44.10
CA HIS A 297 -14.44 14.73 44.49
C HIS A 297 -13.58 13.62 45.13
N LEU A 298 -12.44 13.28 44.52
CA LEU A 298 -11.52 12.29 45.08
C LEU A 298 -10.92 12.75 46.42
N ASP A 299 -10.48 14.00 46.51
CA ASP A 299 -9.91 14.57 47.74
C ASP A 299 -10.91 14.48 48.90
N ARG A 300 -12.19 14.80 48.68
CA ARG A 300 -13.24 14.66 49.70
C ARG A 300 -13.47 13.23 50.17
N LEU A 301 -13.30 12.24 49.28
CA LEU A 301 -13.42 10.83 49.65
C LEU A 301 -12.21 10.30 50.43
N LEU A 302 -11.02 10.82 50.14
CA LEU A 302 -9.77 10.41 50.79
C LEU A 302 -9.53 11.12 52.14
N GLU A 303 -10.15 12.28 52.38
CA GLU A 303 -10.02 13.01 53.65
C GLU A 303 -10.37 12.16 54.89
N PRO A 304 -11.59 11.57 54.99
CA PRO A 304 -11.98 10.83 56.19
C PRO A 304 -11.20 9.52 56.38
N THR A 305 -10.51 9.01 55.35
CA THR A 305 -9.72 7.77 55.45
C THR A 305 -8.33 8.00 56.05
N GLY A 306 -7.97 9.26 56.34
CA GLY A 306 -6.65 9.62 56.86
C GLY A 306 -5.51 9.56 55.83
N TYR A 307 -5.82 9.48 54.53
CA TYR A 307 -4.81 9.35 53.46
C TYR A 307 -3.81 10.52 53.42
N PHE A 308 -4.24 11.72 53.82
CA PHE A 308 -3.41 12.93 53.80
C PHE A 308 -2.59 13.15 55.09
N LEU A 309 -2.52 12.18 56.00
CA LEU A 309 -1.68 12.28 57.21
C LEU A 309 -0.24 11.82 56.93
N PRO A 310 0.79 12.45 57.55
CA PRO A 310 0.72 13.55 58.51
C PRO A 310 0.46 14.93 57.85
N PRO A 311 -0.10 15.92 58.59
CA PRO A 311 -0.53 17.21 58.04
C PRO A 311 0.57 17.98 57.30
N GLU A 312 1.81 17.84 57.76
CA GLU A 312 3.00 18.50 57.19
C GLU A 312 3.25 18.11 55.72
N ARG A 313 2.82 16.89 55.32
CA ARG A 313 2.98 16.36 53.96
C ARG A 313 1.71 16.43 53.12
N ALA A 314 0.56 16.72 53.72
CA ALA A 314 -0.75 16.74 53.05
C ALA A 314 -0.73 17.57 51.76
N GLY A 315 -0.16 18.79 51.81
CA GLY A 315 -0.06 19.67 50.65
C GLY A 315 0.82 19.10 49.52
N ALA A 316 1.90 18.40 49.85
CA ALA A 316 2.74 17.74 48.84
C ALA A 316 2.02 16.53 48.22
N THR A 317 1.33 15.73 49.04
CA THR A 317 0.55 14.58 48.57
C THR A 317 -0.57 14.99 47.61
N ARG A 318 -1.34 16.05 47.92
CA ARG A 318 -2.38 16.58 47.01
C ARG A 318 -1.81 17.08 45.68
N ARG A 319 -0.67 17.78 45.70
CA ARG A 319 0.00 18.23 44.47
C ARG A 319 0.44 17.05 43.60
N THR A 320 0.98 16.00 44.22
CA THR A 320 1.35 14.78 43.51
C THR A 320 0.13 14.08 42.92
N LEU A 321 -0.95 13.93 43.69
CA LEU A 321 -2.20 13.31 43.23
C LEU A 321 -2.82 14.08 42.06
N ARG A 322 -2.86 15.41 42.16
CA ARG A 322 -3.26 16.30 41.05
C ARG A 322 -2.39 16.07 39.81
N GLY A 323 -1.07 15.98 39.97
CA GLY A 323 -0.15 15.70 38.87
C GLY A 323 -0.36 14.32 38.22
N VAL A 324 -0.75 13.31 38.99
CA VAL A 324 -1.12 11.98 38.45
C VAL A 324 -2.41 12.08 37.62
N LEU A 325 -3.38 12.86 38.09
CA LEU A 325 -4.68 13.00 37.43
C LEU A 325 -4.65 13.96 36.23
N THR A 326 -3.71 14.89 36.13
CA THR A 326 -3.60 15.81 34.98
C THR A 326 -2.81 15.23 33.80
N LYS A 327 -1.82 14.36 34.06
CA LYS A 327 -0.95 13.77 33.01
C LYS A 327 -1.69 13.06 31.86
N PRO A 328 -2.77 12.30 32.08
CA PRO A 328 -3.40 11.51 31.01
C PRO A 328 -4.15 12.34 29.95
N GLY A 329 -4.50 13.60 30.23
CA GLY A 329 -5.22 14.45 29.28
C GLY A 329 -6.66 13.99 29.01
N TRP A 330 -7.39 13.59 30.06
CA TRP A 330 -8.73 12.99 29.96
C TRP A 330 -9.72 13.87 29.19
N ASN A 331 -10.57 13.24 28.38
CA ASN A 331 -11.73 13.90 27.78
C ASN A 331 -12.93 13.93 28.76
N SER A 332 -13.96 14.73 28.45
CA SER A 332 -15.11 14.91 29.36
C SER A 332 -15.89 13.60 29.62
N LEU A 333 -15.87 12.64 28.69
CA LEU A 333 -16.52 11.33 28.89
C LEU A 333 -15.76 10.49 29.93
N GLU A 334 -14.44 10.47 29.86
CA GLU A 334 -13.58 9.75 30.81
C GLU A 334 -13.70 10.34 32.21
N ILE A 335 -13.70 11.69 32.32
CA ILE A 335 -13.90 12.36 33.61
C ILE A 335 -15.26 12.01 34.22
N ARG A 336 -16.34 12.02 33.42
CA ARG A 336 -17.68 11.61 33.90
C ARG A 336 -17.68 10.16 34.36
N THR A 337 -17.02 9.26 33.61
CA THR A 337 -16.89 7.84 33.98
C THR A 337 -16.16 7.69 35.31
N LEU A 338 -15.01 8.34 35.50
CA LEU A 338 -14.24 8.31 36.74
C LEU A 338 -15.05 8.88 37.92
N ARG A 339 -15.75 10.00 37.73
CA ARG A 339 -16.66 10.54 38.75
C ARG A 339 -17.79 9.58 39.11
N GLY A 340 -18.29 8.82 38.14
CA GLY A 340 -19.26 7.74 38.35
C GLY A 340 -18.69 6.63 39.24
N VAL A 341 -17.45 6.19 38.96
CA VAL A 341 -16.72 5.22 39.80
C VAL A 341 -16.57 5.72 41.23
N LEU A 342 -16.12 6.97 41.44
CA LEU A 342 -16.00 7.57 42.77
C LEU A 342 -17.34 7.62 43.52
N SER A 343 -18.41 7.99 42.81
CA SER A 343 -19.76 8.02 43.37
C SER A 343 -20.28 6.64 43.76
N ALA A 344 -19.84 5.58 43.10
CA ALA A 344 -20.19 4.20 43.44
C ALA A 344 -19.40 3.73 44.67
N LEU A 345 -18.12 4.10 44.77
CA LEU A 345 -17.27 3.80 45.93
C LEU A 345 -17.74 4.50 47.21
N SER A 346 -18.27 5.72 47.10
CA SER A 346 -18.75 6.50 48.25
C SER A 346 -20.07 6.02 48.85
N ARG A 347 -20.76 5.06 48.21
CA ARG A 347 -22.04 4.50 48.68
C ARG A 347 -21.87 3.24 49.54
N ARG A 348 -20.64 2.78 49.74
CA ARG A 348 -20.27 1.67 50.64
C ARG A 348 -19.73 2.21 51.95
#